data_AF-A0A3C0ADN7-F1
#
_entry.id   AF-A0A3C0ADN7-F1
#
_cell.length_a   1.000
_cell.length_b   1.000
_cell.length_c   1.000
_cell.angle_alpha   90.00
_cell.angle_beta   90.00
_cell.angle_gamma   90.00
#
_symmetry.space_group_name_H-M   'P 1'
#
loop_
_entity.id
_entity.type
_entity.pdbx_description
1 polymer ?
#
loop_
_entity_poly.entity_id
_entity_poly.type
_entity_poly.pdbx_seq_one_letter_code
_entity_poly.pdbx_strand_id
1 'polypeptide(L)' 'MRVLAINAYHGGSHREFLMQWMAHSIHDFTLLTLPARHWKWRMQHAAVT' A
#
# COMPACT_ATOMS: atom_id res chain seq x y z
N MET A 1 16.97 7.85 -3.49
CA MET A 1 16.72 6.55 -2.81
C MET A 1 15.57 5.86 -3.51
N ARG A 2 15.55 4.52 -3.52
CA ARG A 2 14.47 3.74 -4.12
C ARG A 2 13.60 3.16 -3.00
N VAL A 3 12.30 3.35 -3.09
CA VAL A 3 11.32 2.96 -2.07
C VAL A 3 10.35 1.97 -2.70
N LEU A 4 10.24 0.77 -2.10
CA LEU A 4 9.19 -0.19 -2.43
C LEU A 4 8.04 -0.03 -1.44
N ALA A 5 6.89 0.42 -1.93
CA ALA A 5 5.68 0.56 -1.14
C ALA A 5 4.72 -0.60 -1.42
N ILE A 6 4.45 -1.43 -0.40
CA ILE A 6 3.52 -2.54 -0.47
C ILE A 6 2.24 -2.16 0.28
N ASN A 7 1.11 -2.16 -0.41
CA ASN A 7 -0.16 -1.83 0.19
C ASN A 7 -1.26 -2.83 -0.20
N ALA A 8 -1.55 -3.75 0.71
CA ALA A 8 -2.59 -4.77 0.55
C ALA A 8 -4.03 -4.23 0.69
N TYR A 9 -4.20 -2.92 0.93
CA TYR A 9 -5.49 -2.23 0.99
C TYR A 9 -5.34 -0.82 0.40
N HIS A 10 -5.26 -0.75 -0.93
CA HIS A 10 -5.02 0.52 -1.61
C HIS A 10 -6.34 1.26 -1.91
N GLY A 11 -6.90 1.88 -0.88
CA GLY A 11 -8.06 2.77 -0.97
C GLY A 11 -8.24 3.59 0.30
N GLY A 12 -9.13 4.59 0.24
CA GLY A 12 -9.33 5.54 1.34
C GLY A 12 -8.02 6.22 1.76
N SER A 13 -7.86 6.47 3.06
CA SER A 13 -6.71 7.16 3.63
C SER A 13 -5.37 6.48 3.33
N HIS A 14 -5.33 5.16 3.15
CA HIS A 14 -4.11 4.41 2.84
C HIS A 14 -3.58 4.74 1.44
N ARG A 15 -4.48 4.92 0.46
CA ARG A 15 -4.11 5.37 -0.88
C ARG A 15 -3.68 6.83 -0.83
N GLU A 16 -4.48 7.69 -0.20
CA GLU A 16 -4.18 9.12 -0.15
C GLU A 16 -2.84 9.42 0.51
N PHE A 17 -2.52 8.75 1.62
CA PHE A 17 -1.21 8.88 2.26
C PHE A 17 -0.05 8.57 1.29
N LEU A 18 -0.11 7.43 0.59
CA LEU A 18 0.94 7.05 -0.36
C LEU A 18 1.04 8.00 -1.53
N MET A 19 -0.09 8.40 -2.10
CA MET A 19 -0.13 9.33 -3.23
C MET A 19 0.46 10.69 -2.84
N GLN A 20 0.10 11.23 -1.67
CA GLN A 20 0.61 12.50 -1.19
C GLN A 20 2.10 12.40 -0.85
N TRP A 21 2.54 11.31 -0.23
CA TRP A 21 3.96 11.12 0.06
C TRP A 21 4.80 11.04 -1.22
N MET A 22 4.36 10.27 -2.21
CA MET A 22 5.04 10.18 -3.51
C MET A 22 5.09 11.55 -4.21
N ALA A 23 3.99 12.30 -4.20
CA ALA A 23 3.90 13.60 -4.85
C ALA A 23 4.84 14.66 -4.24
N HIS A 24 5.17 14.53 -2.95
CA HIS A 24 6.00 15.49 -2.22
C HIS A 24 7.39 14.95 -1.86
N SER A 25 7.79 13.82 -2.44
CA SER A 25 9.09 13.18 -2.20
C SER A 25 9.97 13.25 -3.44
N ILE A 26 11.28 13.30 -3.23
CA ILE A 26 12.31 13.20 -4.27
C ILE A 26 12.75 11.75 -4.53
N HIS A 27 12.07 10.76 -3.94
CA HIS A 27 12.44 9.36 -4.05
C HIS A 27 11.79 8.67 -5.24
N ASP A 28 12.43 7.61 -5.74
CA ASP A 28 11.89 6.74 -6.79
C ASP A 28 11.03 5.66 -6.14
N PHE A 29 9.73 5.67 -6.42
CA PHE A 29 8.77 4.75 -5.81
C PHE A 29 8.35 3.64 -6.77
N THR A 30 8.40 2.41 -6.29
CA THR A 30 7.71 1.27 -6.90
C THR A 30 6.54 0.86 -6.00
N LEU A 31 5.34 0.77 -6.58
CA LEU A 31 4.12 0.45 -5.84
C LEU A 31 3.62 -0.95 -6.19
N LEU A 32 3.44 -1.76 -5.17
CA LEU A 32 2.72 -3.03 -5.24
C LEU A 32 1.45 -2.93 -4.41
N THR A 33 0.31 -2.88 -5.08
CA THR A 33 -0.97 -2.57 -4.43
C THR A 33 -2.02 -3.63 -4.72
N LEU A 34 -2.95 -3.79 -3.78
CA LEU A 34 -4.16 -4.56 -3.97
C LEU A 34 -5.40 -3.68 -3.75
N PRO A 35 -6.51 -3.92 -4.46
CA PRO A 35 -7.71 -3.12 -4.31
C PRO A 35 -8.27 -3.16 -2.89
N ALA A 36 -8.92 -2.09 -2.46
CA ALA A 36 -9.55 -1.93 -1.14
C ALA A 36 -10.83 -2.78 -0.94
N ARG A 37 -10.78 -4.06 -1.29
CA ARG A 37 -11.83 -5.07 -1.08
C ARG A 37 -11.21 -6.35 -0.54
N HIS A 38 -12.02 -7.19 0.09
CA HIS A 38 -11.61 -8.50 0.61
C HIS A 38 -10.44 -8.44 1.62
N TRP A 39 -10.19 -7.29 2.25
CA TRP A 39 -9.06 -7.10 3.16
C TRP A 39 -9.18 -7.95 4.43
N LYS A 40 -10.40 -8.13 4.96
CA LYS A 40 -10.67 -9.00 6.11
C LYS A 40 -10.23 -10.44 5.82
N TRP A 41 -10.64 -10.98 4.68
CA TRP A 41 -10.23 -12.31 4.22
C TRP A 41 -8.71 -12.43 4.04
N ARG A 42 -8.07 -11.42 3.44
CA ARG A 42 -6.60 -11.40 3.30
C ARG A 42 -5.89 -11.35 4.64
N MET A 43 -6.39 -10.60 5.62
CA MET A 43 -5.79 -10.52 6.96
C MET A 43 -6.00 -11.80 7.77
N GLN A 44 -7.17 -12.45 7.65
CA GLN A 44 -7.47 -13.69 8.37
C GLN A 44 -6.50 -14.84 8.02
N HIS A 45 -6.02 -14.91 6.78
CA HIS A 45 -5.07 -15.92 6.34
C HIS A 45 -3.63 -15.39 6.21
N ALA A 46 -3.36 -14.12 6.57
CA ALA A 46 -2.02 -13.55 6.49
C ALA A 46 -1.11 -13.96 7.64
N ALA A 47 -1.68 -14.39 8.77
CA ALA A 47 -0.91 -14.96 9.86
C ALA A 47 -0.43 -16.36 9.46
N VAL A 48 0.79 -16.43 8.93
CA VAL A 48 1.53 -17.68 8.79
C VAL A 48 2.39 -17.83 10.04
N THR A 49 2.07 -18.85 10.84
CA THR A 49 2.88 -19.33 11.98
C THR A 49 3.86 -20.39 11.53
#